data_AF-B7LB97-F1
#
_entry.id   AF-B7LB97-F1
#
_cell.length_a   1.000
_cell.length_b   1.000
_cell.length_c   1.000
_cell.angle_alpha   90.00
_cell.angle_beta   90.00
_cell.angle_gamma   90.00
#
_symmetry.space_group_name_H-M   'P 1'
#
loop_
_entity.id
_entity.type
_entity.pdbx_description
1 polymer ?
#
loop_
_entity_poly.entity_id
_entity_poly.type
_entity_poly.pdbx_seq_one_letter_code
_entity_poly.pdbx_strand_id
1 'polypeptide(L)'
;MTGKEAIIHYLGTHKKFCAQDVAAVTGATVTSINQAAAKMARAGILVVDGKVWRTVYYRFATREEWEGKVSTNLIFKECRQSAAMKRVLRVYKRTSMGTQ
;
A
#
# COMPACT_ATOMS: atom_id res chain seq x y z
N MET A 1 -3.68 -24.37 7.36
CA MET A 1 -4.19 -22.99 7.17
C MET A 1 -3.02 -22.10 6.79
N THR A 2 -3.05 -21.51 5.61
CA THR A 2 -1.99 -20.60 5.14
C THR A 2 -2.27 -19.15 5.59
N GLY A 3 -1.24 -18.31 5.66
CA GLY A 3 -1.42 -16.89 6.03
C GLY A 3 -2.40 -16.13 5.11
N LYS A 4 -2.52 -16.53 3.85
CA LYS A 4 -3.49 -15.96 2.89
C LYS A 4 -4.93 -16.34 3.24
N GLU A 5 -5.17 -17.63 3.52
CA GLU A 5 -6.49 -18.12 3.94
C GLU A 5 -6.93 -17.48 5.25
N ALA A 6 -6.01 -17.35 6.20
CA ALA A 6 -6.26 -16.68 7.48
C ALA A 6 -6.72 -15.22 7.29
N ILE A 7 -6.07 -14.47 6.41
CA ILE A 7 -6.43 -13.09 6.10
C ILE A 7 -7.83 -13.02 5.44
N ILE A 8 -8.10 -13.87 4.45
CA ILE A 8 -9.39 -13.87 3.74
C ILE A 8 -10.52 -14.24 4.69
N HIS A 9 -10.32 -15.27 5.52
CA HIS A 9 -11.29 -15.69 6.52
C HIS A 9 -11.60 -14.56 7.52
N TYR A 10 -10.57 -13.88 8.01
CA TYR A 10 -10.73 -12.76 8.94
C TYR A 10 -11.46 -11.57 8.30
N LEU A 11 -11.12 -11.22 7.06
CA LEU A 11 -11.76 -10.13 6.33
C LEU A 11 -13.20 -10.43 5.88
N GLY A 12 -13.63 -11.69 5.90
CA GLY A 12 -15.03 -12.04 5.69
C GLY A 12 -15.95 -11.56 6.82
N THR A 13 -15.40 -11.38 8.02
CA THR A 13 -16.15 -10.93 9.22
C THR A 13 -15.76 -9.51 9.67
N HIS A 14 -14.55 -9.05 9.34
CA HIS A 14 -14.01 -7.77 9.77
C HIS A 14 -13.62 -6.87 8.59
N LYS A 15 -13.86 -5.57 8.71
CA LYS A 15 -13.57 -4.60 7.63
C LYS A 15 -12.07 -4.32 7.41
N LYS A 16 -11.26 -4.50 8.44
CA LYS A 16 -9.81 -4.27 8.46
C LYS A 16 -9.14 -5.22 9.43
N PHE A 17 -7.84 -5.43 9.25
CA PHE A 17 -7.07 -6.32 10.12
C PHE A 17 -5.66 -5.80 10.40
N CYS A 18 -5.10 -6.22 11.53
CA CYS A 18 -3.65 -6.25 11.73
C CYS A 18 -3.17 -7.70 11.88
N ALA A 19 -1.89 -7.96 11.62
CA ALA A 19 -1.38 -9.34 11.62
C ALA A 19 -1.46 -10.03 12.99
N GLN A 20 -1.47 -9.26 14.08
CA GLN A 20 -1.60 -9.79 15.45
C GLN A 20 -3.02 -10.32 15.70
N ASP A 21 -4.05 -9.58 15.29
CA ASP A 21 -5.45 -9.99 15.47
C ASP A 21 -5.76 -11.24 14.65
N VAL A 22 -5.28 -11.30 13.40
CA VAL A 22 -5.46 -12.47 12.54
C VAL A 22 -4.75 -13.69 13.13
N ALA A 23 -3.53 -13.52 13.67
CA ALA A 23 -2.80 -14.60 14.31
C ALA A 23 -3.54 -15.15 15.53
N ALA A 24 -4.13 -14.26 16.35
CA ALA A 24 -4.88 -14.65 17.53
C ALA A 24 -6.14 -15.45 17.19
N VAL A 25 -6.86 -15.08 16.12
CA VAL A 25 -8.11 -15.75 15.71
C VAL A 25 -7.86 -17.04 14.94
N THR A 26 -6.81 -17.09 14.11
CA THR A 26 -6.60 -18.21 13.17
C THR A 26 -5.52 -19.20 13.62
N GLY A 27 -4.75 -18.86 14.65
CA GLY A 27 -3.61 -19.65 15.12
C GLY A 27 -2.40 -19.63 14.17
N ALA A 28 -2.46 -18.88 13.07
CA ALA A 28 -1.33 -18.73 12.15
C ALA A 28 -0.25 -17.80 12.74
N THR A 29 1.01 -18.00 12.35
CA THR A 29 2.11 -17.16 12.86
C THR A 29 2.03 -15.75 12.28
N VAL A 30 2.31 -14.74 13.11
CA VAL A 30 2.33 -13.31 12.70
C VAL A 30 3.26 -13.07 11.50
N THR A 31 4.39 -13.78 11.44
CA THR A 31 5.35 -13.69 10.32
C THR A 31 4.74 -14.18 9.01
N SER A 32 4.05 -15.33 9.00
CA SER A 32 3.39 -15.85 7.80
C SER A 32 2.28 -14.93 7.30
N ILE A 33 1.53 -14.32 8.21
CA ILE A 33 0.46 -13.36 7.90
C ILE A 33 1.07 -12.08 7.32
N ASN A 34 2.12 -11.53 7.92
CA ASN A 34 2.80 -10.33 7.40
C ASN A 34 3.38 -10.56 6.00
N GLN A 35 4.01 -11.72 5.76
CA GLN A 35 4.51 -12.04 4.42
C GLN A 35 3.38 -12.18 3.40
N ALA A 36 2.26 -12.82 3.78
CA ALA A 36 1.09 -12.95 2.92
C ALA A 36 0.45 -11.58 2.63
N ALA A 37 0.25 -10.75 3.65
CA ALA A 37 -0.27 -9.40 3.53
C ALA A 37 0.61 -8.52 2.62
N ALA A 38 1.94 -8.58 2.77
CA ALA A 38 2.87 -7.85 1.91
C ALA A 38 2.84 -8.33 0.45
N LYS A 39 2.67 -9.64 0.20
CA LYS A 39 2.48 -10.17 -1.16
C LYS A 39 1.14 -9.71 -1.76
N MET A 40 0.06 -9.80 -0.99
CA MET A 40 -1.28 -9.37 -1.42
C MET A 40 -1.38 -7.86 -1.66
N ALA A 41 -0.70 -7.04 -0.84
CA ALA A 41 -0.66 -5.60 -1.02
C ALA A 41 0.11 -5.21 -2.30
N ARG A 42 1.24 -5.89 -2.59
CA ARG A 42 1.97 -5.70 -3.86
C ARG A 42 1.16 -6.13 -5.09
N ALA A 43 0.29 -7.13 -4.93
CA ALA A 43 -0.64 -7.55 -5.98
C ALA A 43 -1.86 -6.62 -6.13
N GLY A 44 -1.98 -5.57 -5.31
CA GLY A 44 -3.12 -4.63 -5.36
C GLY A 44 -4.41 -5.15 -4.73
N ILE A 45 -4.37 -6.32 -4.08
CA ILE A 45 -5.55 -6.95 -3.44
C ILE A 45 -5.88 -6.27 -2.11
N LEU A 46 -4.84 -5.88 -1.37
CA LEU A 46 -4.95 -5.18 -0.09
C LEU A 46 -4.38 -3.77 -0.18
N VAL A 47 -4.99 -2.85 0.54
CA VAL A 47 -4.50 -1.49 0.74
C VAL A 47 -4.17 -1.28 2.21
N VAL A 48 -3.12 -0.49 2.47
CA VAL A 48 -2.78 -0.03 3.81
C VAL A 48 -3.79 1.05 4.21
N ASP A 49 -4.61 0.76 5.20
CA ASP A 49 -5.62 1.68 5.75
C ASP A 49 -4.98 2.71 6.68
N GLY A 50 -3.94 2.28 7.40
CA GLY A 50 -3.20 3.15 8.31
C GLY A 50 -2.07 2.43 9.02
N LYS A 51 -1.21 3.21 9.68
CA LYS A 51 -0.13 2.70 10.51
C LYS A 51 -0.20 3.37 11.88
N VAL A 52 -0.35 2.57 12.92
CA VAL A 52 -0.30 3.04 14.30
C VAL A 52 0.95 2.42 14.92
N TRP A 53 1.91 3.27 15.29
CA TRP A 53 3.23 2.82 15.75
C TRP A 53 3.90 1.86 14.74
N ARG A 54 4.26 0.65 15.18
CA ARG A 54 4.87 -0.40 14.35
C ARG A 54 3.83 -1.33 13.71
N THR A 55 2.54 -1.14 14.01
CA THR A 55 1.45 -1.98 13.52
C THR A 55 0.81 -1.36 12.28
N VAL A 56 0.68 -2.16 11.23
CA VAL A 56 0.05 -1.77 9.97
C VAL A 56 -1.33 -2.39 9.89
N TYR A 57 -2.32 -1.59 9.53
CA TYR A 57 -3.69 -2.03 9.29
C TYR A 57 -3.94 -2.14 7.79
N TYR A 58 -4.48 -3.27 7.38
CA TYR A 58 -4.83 -3.56 5.99
C TYR A 58 -6.35 -3.70 5.85
N ARG A 59 -6.84 -3.33 4.66
CA ARG A 59 -8.21 -3.57 4.21
C ARG A 59 -8.20 -4.11 2.79
N PHE A 60 -9.33 -4.66 2.34
CA PHE A 60 -9.50 -4.96 0.92
C PHE A 60 -9.44 -3.66 0.10
N ALA A 61 -8.75 -3.74 -1.03
CA ALA A 61 -8.70 -2.66 -1.99
C ALA A 61 -10.07 -2.50 -2.66
N THR A 62 -10.51 -1.26 -2.84
CA THR A 62 -11.72 -0.95 -3.61
C THR A 62 -11.45 -1.10 -5.11
N ARG A 63 -12.51 -1.26 -5.92
CA ARG A 63 -12.38 -1.47 -7.38
C ARG A 63 -11.56 -0.38 -8.08
N GLU A 64 -11.64 0.85 -7.60
CA GLU A 64 -10.90 2.01 -8.13
C GLU A 64 -9.39 1.93 -7.82
N GLU A 65 -9.03 1.37 -6.66
CA GLU A 65 -7.64 1.16 -6.24
C GLU A 65 -7.03 -0.05 -6.96
N TRP A 66 -7.84 -1.09 -7.25
CA TRP A 66 -7.45 -2.24 -8.09
C TRP A 66 -7.08 -1.83 -9.51
N GLU A 67 -7.80 -0.86 -10.09
CA GLU A 67 -7.54 -0.34 -11.44
C GLU A 67 -6.25 0.51 -11.53
N GLY A 68 -5.50 0.66 -10.43
CA GLY A 68 -4.21 1.37 -10.44
C GLY A 68 -4.34 2.88 -10.63
N LYS A 69 -5.56 3.44 -10.58
CA LYS A 69 -5.82 4.89 -10.67
C LYS A 69 -5.22 5.67 -9.50
N VAL A 70 -5.01 5.01 -8.35
CA VAL A 70 -4.47 5.63 -7.14
C VAL A 70 -3.15 4.94 -6.77
N SER A 71 -2.03 5.50 -7.22
CA SER A 71 -0.70 5.10 -6.76
C SER A 71 -0.51 5.51 -5.29
N THR A 72 -0.20 4.53 -4.44
CA THR A 72 0.11 4.71 -3.00
C THR A 72 1.46 5.40 -2.77
N ASN A 73 2.31 5.54 -3.81
CA ASN A 73 3.59 6.25 -3.70
C ASN A 73 3.36 7.78 -3.72
N LEU A 74 2.79 8.28 -2.63
CA LEU A 74 2.60 9.71 -2.39
C LEU A 74 3.94 10.45 -2.31
N ILE A 75 5.02 9.79 -1.86
CA ILE A 75 6.35 10.42 -1.72
C ILE A 75 6.85 11.02 -3.03
N PHE A 76 6.75 10.28 -4.15
CA PHE A 76 7.17 10.82 -5.45
C PHE A 76 6.22 11.90 -5.97
N LYS A 77 4.92 11.80 -5.65
CA LYS A 77 3.92 12.80 -6.01
C LYS A 77 4.13 14.10 -5.23
N GLU A 78 4.32 14.01 -3.93
CA GLU A 78 4.66 15.10 -3.00
C GLU A 78 5.98 15.75 -3.39
N CYS A 79 7.02 14.94 -3.63
CA CYS A 79 8.30 15.43 -4.10
C CYS A 79 8.16 16.17 -5.43
N ARG A 80 7.46 15.61 -6.42
CA ARG A 80 7.16 16.27 -7.71
C ARG A 80 6.35 17.55 -7.55
N GLN A 81 5.48 17.63 -6.54
CA GLN A 81 4.65 18.79 -6.26
C GLN A 81 5.34 19.87 -5.40
N SER A 82 6.46 19.54 -4.75
CA SER A 82 7.24 20.48 -3.94
C SER A 82 7.71 21.69 -4.74
N ALA A 83 7.82 22.84 -4.08
CA ALA A 83 8.25 24.08 -4.73
C ALA A 83 9.67 23.97 -5.32
N ALA A 84 10.57 23.24 -4.64
CA ALA A 84 11.93 23.00 -5.11
C ALA A 84 11.93 22.15 -6.39
N MET A 85 11.24 21.01 -6.41
CA MET A 85 11.20 20.12 -7.57
C MET A 85 10.50 20.77 -8.76
N LYS A 86 9.44 21.55 -8.55
CA LYS A 86 8.81 22.34 -9.63
C LYS A 86 9.77 23.32 -10.29
N ARG A 87 10.70 23.93 -9.55
CA ARG A 87 11.74 24.81 -10.11
C ARG A 87 12.73 24.01 -10.95
N VAL A 88 13.21 22.88 -10.43
CA VAL A 88 14.12 21.98 -11.16
C VAL A 88 13.48 21.48 -12.46
N LEU A 89 12.25 21.00 -12.40
CA LEU A 89 11.51 20.52 -13.58
C LEU A 89 11.24 21.62 -14.60
N ARG A 90 11.04 22.87 -14.16
CA ARG A 90 10.90 24.03 -15.06
C ARG A 90 12.20 24.32 -15.82
N VAL A 91 13.35 24.22 -15.16
CA VAL A 91 14.67 24.41 -15.78
C VAL A 91 14.94 23.30 -16.79
N TYR A 92 14.77 22.03 -16.38
CA TYR A 92 14.97 20.87 -17.26
C TYR A 92 14.10 20.91 -18.52
N LYS A 93 12.83 21.31 -18.39
CA LYS A 93 11.93 21.46 -19.56
C LYS A 93 12.35 22.58 -20.50
N ARG A 94 12.96 23.65 -19.98
CA ARG A 94 13.48 24.76 -20.81
C ARG A 94 14.74 24.35 -21.56
N THR A 95 15.67 23.66 -20.89
CA THR A 95 16.91 23.20 -21.51
C THR A 95 16.66 22.10 -22.54
N SER A 96 15.67 21.22 -22.32
CA SER A 96 15.33 20.15 -23.28
C SER A 96 14.59 20.65 -24.53
N MET A 97 13.92 21.81 -24.47
CA MET A 97 13.27 22.43 -25.65
C MET A 97 14.17 23.43 -26.40
N GLY A 98 15.37 23.72 -25.87
CA GLY A 98 16.36 24.61 -26.49
C GLY A 98 17.40 23.89 -27.35
N THR A 99 17.26 22.58 -27.53
CA THR A 99 18.08 21.76 -28.43
C THR A 99 17.22 21.22 -29.57
N GLN A 100 16.84 22.11 -30.48
CA GLN A 100 16.51 21.83 -31.88
C GLN A 100 17.05 22.99 -32.72
#